data_AF-A0A960JXY0-F1
#
_entry.id   AF-A0A960JXY0-F1
#
_cell.length_a   1.000
_cell.length_b   1.000
_cell.length_c   1.000
_cell.angle_alpha   90.00
_cell.angle_beta   90.00
_cell.angle_gamma   90.00
#
_symmetry.space_group_name_H-M   'P 1'
#
loop_
_entity.id
_entity.type
_entity.pdbx_description
1 polymer ?
#
loop_
_entity_poly.entity_id
_entity_poly.type
_entity_poly.pdbx_seq_one_letter_code
_entity_poly.pdbx_strand_id
1 'polypeptide(L)'
;MKLTLNVWRQDGPGDSGRMVRYEMPDVNPDMSFLEMLDLLNERLIEKGDDPIAFDHDCREGICGACSMMIDGRAHGPLTGTTTCQLHMRHYKDGDVVTIEPWRAAAFPVVKDLVVDRGAF
;
A
#
# COMPACT_ATOMS: atom_id res chain seq x y z
N MET A 1 -2.99 -13.32 11.22
CA MET A 1 -2.15 -12.51 12.12
C MET A 1 -2.76 -11.14 12.27
N LYS A 2 -2.61 -10.52 13.43
CA LYS A 2 -3.00 -9.14 13.67
C LYS A 2 -1.91 -8.22 13.17
N LEU A 3 -2.26 -7.24 12.35
CA LEU A 3 -1.38 -6.15 11.95
C LEU A 3 -2.05 -4.81 12.23
N THR A 4 -1.23 -3.78 12.41
CA THR A 4 -1.68 -2.39 12.25
C THR A 4 -1.07 -1.81 10.99
N LEU A 5 -1.87 -1.14 10.19
CA LEU A 5 -1.40 -0.40 9.02
C LEU A 5 -1.53 1.09 9.30
N ASN A 6 -0.45 1.84 9.15
CA ASN A 6 -0.51 3.28 8.99
C ASN A 6 -0.41 3.55 7.49
N VAL A 7 -1.47 4.02 6.86
CA VAL A 7 -1.51 4.26 5.42
C VAL A 7 -1.63 5.75 5.15
N TRP A 8 -0.81 6.26 4.24
CA TRP A 8 -0.97 7.62 3.72
C TRP A 8 -2.30 7.75 2.98
N ARG A 9 -3.12 8.72 3.39
CA ARG A 9 -4.37 9.12 2.74
C ARG A 9 -4.25 10.54 2.24
N GLN A 10 -4.66 10.78 1.01
CA GLN A 10 -4.62 12.10 0.38
C GLN A 10 -5.67 12.16 -0.72
N ASP A 11 -6.61 13.09 -0.63
CA ASP A 11 -7.79 13.09 -1.50
C ASP A 11 -7.48 13.58 -2.93
N GLY A 12 -6.36 14.29 -3.12
CA GLY A 12 -5.89 14.79 -4.40
C GLY A 12 -4.53 15.49 -4.34
N PRO A 13 -3.95 15.95 -5.46
CA PRO A 13 -2.62 16.58 -5.49
C PRO A 13 -2.49 17.86 -4.67
N GLY A 14 -3.61 18.55 -4.41
CA GLY A 14 -3.66 19.77 -3.61
C GLY A 14 -3.88 19.57 -2.11
N ASP A 15 -4.12 18.33 -1.67
CA ASP A 15 -4.27 17.99 -0.25
C ASP A 15 -2.90 17.73 0.39
N SER A 16 -2.70 18.14 1.64
CA SER A 16 -1.47 17.88 2.40
C SER A 16 -1.28 16.39 2.73
N GLY A 17 -2.36 15.61 2.66
CA GLY A 17 -2.39 14.22 3.05
C GLY A 17 -2.18 14.01 4.55
N ARG A 18 -2.36 12.78 5.00
CA ARG A 18 -2.21 12.38 6.40
C ARG A 18 -1.98 10.88 6.53
N MET A 19 -1.36 10.46 7.62
CA MET A 19 -1.32 9.05 8.00
C MET A 19 -2.62 8.65 8.71
N VAL A 20 -3.26 7.59 8.25
CA VAL A 20 -4.45 7.01 8.87
C VAL A 20 -4.16 5.59 9.33
N ARG A 21 -4.59 5.27 10.55
CA ARG A 21 -4.35 3.98 11.19
C ARG A 21 -5.53 3.03 10.97
N TYR A 22 -5.23 1.81 10.55
CA TYR A 22 -6.19 0.72 10.37
C TYR A 22 -5.73 -0.52 11.13
N GLU A 23 -6.67 -1.19 11.80
CA GLU A 23 -6.41 -2.47 12.46
C GLU A 23 -6.87 -3.62 11.56
N MET A 24 -5.99 -4.59 11.35
CA MET A 24 -6.24 -5.78 10.55
C MET A 24 -6.06 -7.02 11.44
N PRO A 25 -7.10 -7.48 12.16
CA PRO A 25 -6.98 -8.56 13.15
C PRO A 25 -6.65 -9.95 12.58
N ASP A 26 -6.86 -10.17 11.28
CA ASP A 26 -7.03 -11.49 10.68
C ASP A 26 -6.36 -11.61 9.29
N VAL A 27 -5.20 -10.97 9.12
CA VAL A 27 -4.42 -11.08 7.88
C VAL A 27 -3.91 -12.50 7.68
N ASN A 28 -4.18 -13.11 6.53
CA ASN A 28 -3.63 -14.43 6.20
C ASN A 28 -2.15 -14.27 5.78
N PRO A 29 -1.20 -15.01 6.40
CA PRO A 29 0.22 -14.97 6.02
C PRO A 29 0.51 -15.30 4.55
N ASP A 30 -0.37 -16.06 3.89
CA ASP A 30 -0.19 -16.48 2.50
C ASP A 30 -0.64 -15.42 1.48
N MET A 31 -1.41 -14.41 1.91
CA MET A 31 -1.75 -13.28 1.07
C MET A 31 -0.50 -12.50 0.66
N SER A 32 -0.50 -11.99 -0.56
CA SER A 32 0.37 -10.91 -0.98
C SER A 32 0.00 -9.60 -0.26
N PHE A 33 0.90 -8.62 -0.32
CA PHE A 33 0.70 -7.31 0.26
C PHE A 33 -0.48 -6.59 -0.40
N LEU A 34 -0.67 -6.78 -1.71
CA LEU A 34 -1.80 -6.19 -2.43
C LEU A 34 -3.13 -6.84 -2.05
N GLU A 35 -3.18 -8.16 -1.87
CA GLU A 35 -4.39 -8.83 -1.37
C GLU A 35 -4.73 -8.38 0.06
N MET A 36 -3.73 -8.07 0.88
CA MET A 36 -3.96 -7.48 2.20
C MET A 36 -4.57 -6.06 2.10
N LEU A 37 -4.14 -5.25 1.12
CA LEU A 37 -4.76 -3.95 0.84
C LEU A 37 -6.17 -4.09 0.23
N ASP A 38 -6.39 -5.09 -0.62
CA ASP A 38 -7.73 -5.42 -1.16
C ASP A 38 -8.69 -5.75 -0.01
N LEU A 39 -8.27 -6.59 0.95
CA LEU A 39 -9.05 -6.93 2.15
C LEU A 39 -9.36 -5.68 3.01
N LEU A 40 -8.42 -4.74 3.14
CA LEU A 40 -8.69 -3.47 3.82
C LEU A 40 -9.72 -2.65 3.04
N ASN A 41 -9.59 -2.56 1.72
CA ASN A 41 -10.53 -1.82 0.88
C ASN A 41 -11.94 -2.39 0.95
N GLU A 42 -12.10 -3.73 0.95
CA GLU A 42 -13.40 -4.37 1.17
C GLU A 42 -14.05 -3.90 2.47
N ARG A 43 -13.29 -3.86 3.57
CA ARG A 43 -13.79 -3.40 4.89
C ARG A 43 -14.14 -1.91 4.91
N LEU A 44 -13.41 -1.08 4.17
CA LEU A 44 -13.72 0.35 4.06
C LEU A 44 -15.04 0.53 3.31
N ILE A 45 -15.19 -0.16 2.18
CA ILE A 45 -16.39 -0.12 1.36
C ILE A 45 -17.62 -0.60 2.15
N GLU A 46 -17.51 -1.70 2.91
CA GLU A 46 -18.59 -2.19 3.77
C GLU A 46 -19.03 -1.19 4.84
N LYS A 47 -18.13 -0.32 5.30
CA LYS A 47 -18.41 0.76 6.26
C LYS A 47 -18.93 2.04 5.60
N GLY A 48 -18.93 2.10 4.27
CA GLY A 48 -19.27 3.30 3.50
C GLY A 48 -18.13 4.31 3.39
N ASP A 49 -16.89 3.91 3.69
CA ASP A 49 -15.69 4.73 3.53
C ASP A 49 -15.07 4.57 2.13
N ASP A 50 -14.32 5.58 1.70
CA ASP A 50 -13.56 5.54 0.45
C ASP A 50 -12.40 4.52 0.53
N PRO A 51 -12.29 3.60 -0.46
CA PRO A 51 -11.15 2.71 -0.56
C PRO A 51 -9.86 3.51 -0.77
N ILE A 52 -8.75 2.90 -0.38
CA ILE A 52 -7.41 3.43 -0.60
C ILE A 52 -7.05 3.20 -2.06
N ALA A 53 -6.71 4.28 -2.76
CA ALA A 53 -6.21 4.19 -4.12
C ALA A 53 -4.74 3.73 -4.14
N PHE A 54 -4.44 2.70 -4.93
CA PHE A 54 -3.08 2.25 -5.24
C PHE A 54 -3.04 1.62 -6.65
N ASP A 55 -1.90 1.75 -7.33
CA ASP A 55 -1.74 1.18 -8.67
C ASP A 55 -1.40 -0.30 -8.62
N HIS A 56 -2.01 -1.07 -9.50
CA HIS A 56 -1.58 -2.43 -9.82
C HIS A 56 -2.03 -2.80 -11.23
N ASP A 57 -1.34 -3.78 -11.83
CA ASP A 57 -1.73 -4.36 -13.11
C ASP A 57 -1.40 -5.86 -13.12
N CYS A 58 -0.20 -6.25 -13.54
CA CYS A 58 0.15 -7.67 -13.74
C CYS A 58 0.11 -8.58 -12.50
N ARG A 59 0.26 -8.03 -11.28
CA ARG A 59 0.42 -8.76 -9.99
C ARG A 59 1.52 -9.85 -9.93
N GLU A 60 2.32 -10.01 -10.98
CA GLU A 60 3.36 -11.03 -11.11
C GLU A 60 4.79 -10.48 -11.02
N GLY A 61 4.94 -9.20 -10.67
CA GLY A 61 6.24 -8.55 -10.47
C GLY A 61 6.94 -8.07 -11.74
N ILE A 62 6.18 -7.85 -12.83
CA ILE A 62 6.73 -7.50 -14.15
C ILE A 62 6.54 -6.01 -14.49
N CYS A 63 5.32 -5.48 -14.38
CA CYS A 63 4.98 -4.14 -14.89
C CYS A 63 5.56 -2.95 -14.10
N GLY A 64 5.93 -3.14 -12.82
CA GLY A 64 6.39 -2.07 -11.94
C GLY A 64 5.33 -1.07 -11.45
N ALA A 65 4.04 -1.28 -11.75
CA ALA A 65 2.96 -0.35 -11.37
C ALA A 65 2.75 -0.23 -9.85
N CYS A 66 2.86 -1.34 -9.10
CA CYS A 66 2.60 -1.40 -7.65
C CYS A 66 3.69 -0.79 -6.76
N SER A 67 4.35 0.26 -7.22
CA SER A 67 5.44 0.93 -6.50
C SER A 67 4.92 1.76 -5.35
N MET A 68 5.37 1.45 -4.13
CA MET A 68 5.08 2.19 -2.91
C MET A 68 6.21 2.02 -1.90
N MET A 69 6.24 2.88 -0.89
CA MET A 69 7.18 2.78 0.22
C MET A 69 6.51 2.02 1.36
N ILE A 70 7.18 0.98 1.87
CA ILE A 70 6.72 0.16 2.99
C ILE A 70 7.81 0.17 4.04
N ASP A 71 7.50 0.70 5.23
CA ASP A 71 8.43 0.95 6.33
C ASP A 71 9.69 1.73 5.86
N GLY A 72 9.46 2.76 5.05
CA GLY A 72 10.52 3.61 4.49
C GLY A 72 11.37 2.95 3.40
N ARG A 73 11.04 1.72 2.97
CA ARG A 73 11.76 0.98 1.93
C ARG A 73 10.89 0.78 0.69
N ALA A 74 11.46 1.03 -0.47
CA ALA A 74 10.80 0.73 -1.74
C ALA A 74 10.43 -0.76 -1.79
N HIS A 75 9.15 -1.06 -1.99
CA HIS A 75 8.60 -2.43 -2.03
C HIS A 75 8.81 -3.27 -0.75
N GLY A 76 9.18 -2.65 0.37
CA GLY A 76 9.27 -3.30 1.67
C GLY A 76 10.61 -3.96 1.99
N PRO A 77 10.60 -4.96 2.90
CA PRO A 77 11.82 -5.43 3.56
C PRO A 77 12.70 -6.33 2.68
N LEU A 78 12.13 -6.97 1.66
CA LEU A 78 12.83 -7.93 0.81
C LEU A 78 13.54 -7.24 -0.36
N THR A 79 14.77 -7.67 -0.63
CA THR A 79 15.56 -7.14 -1.75
C THR A 79 15.17 -7.85 -3.05
N GLY A 80 14.98 -7.10 -4.14
CA GLY A 80 14.64 -7.67 -5.44
C GLY A 80 13.20 -8.20 -5.51
N THR A 81 12.30 -7.69 -4.67
CA THR A 81 10.89 -8.08 -4.62
C THR A 81 10.03 -6.86 -4.94
N THR A 82 8.98 -7.06 -5.73
CA THR A 82 7.93 -6.05 -5.95
C THR A 82 6.85 -6.18 -4.89
N THR A 83 6.12 -5.09 -4.62
CA THR A 83 5.04 -5.09 -3.62
C THR A 83 4.02 -6.22 -3.83
N CYS A 84 3.64 -6.49 -5.08
CA CYS A 84 2.70 -7.57 -5.40
C CYS A 84 3.23 -8.99 -5.16
N GLN A 85 4.54 -9.17 -4.99
CA GLN A 85 5.19 -10.45 -4.69
C GLN A 85 5.63 -10.53 -3.21
N LEU A 86 5.47 -9.45 -2.45
CA LEU A 86 5.72 -9.43 -1.02
C LEU A 86 4.55 -10.11 -0.33
N HIS A 87 4.80 -11.19 0.40
CA HIS A 87 3.77 -11.89 1.17
C HIS A 87 3.76 -11.50 2.65
N MET A 88 2.58 -11.61 3.27
CA MET A 88 2.37 -11.21 4.65
C MET A 88 3.13 -12.08 5.66
N ARG A 89 3.52 -13.31 5.31
CA ARG A 89 4.41 -14.19 6.11
C ARG A 89 5.80 -13.60 6.42
N HIS A 90 6.20 -12.51 5.77
CA HIS A 90 7.43 -11.79 6.08
C HIS A 90 7.28 -10.78 7.23
N TYR A 91 6.05 -10.60 7.73
CA TYR A 91 5.72 -9.79 8.90
C TYR A 91 5.39 -10.68 10.09
N LYS A 92 5.40 -10.09 11.28
CA LYS A 92 5.07 -10.76 12.55
C LYS A 92 3.72 -10.32 13.06
N ASP A 93 3.09 -11.20 13.83
CA ASP A 93 1.87 -10.87 14.56
C ASP A 93 2.12 -9.69 15.52
N GLY A 94 1.25 -8.69 15.44
CA GLY A 94 1.34 -7.44 16.19
C GLY A 94 2.15 -6.33 15.52
N ASP A 95 2.77 -6.57 14.35
CA ASP A 95 3.56 -5.56 13.67
C ASP A 95 2.72 -4.33 13.25
N VAL A 96 3.41 -3.19 13.20
CA VAL A 96 2.88 -1.93 12.66
C VAL A 96 3.62 -1.65 11.36
N VAL A 97 2.89 -1.63 10.25
CA VAL A 97 3.42 -1.40 8.91
C VAL A 97 3.03 -0.01 8.44
N THR A 98 4.01 0.78 8.01
CA THR A 98 3.79 2.12 7.45
C THR A 98 3.85 2.08 5.94
N ILE A 99 2.82 2.60 5.28
CA ILE A 99 2.63 2.53 3.83
C ILE A 99 2.45 3.95 3.31
N GLU A 100 3.33 4.34 2.40
CA GLU A 100 3.35 5.67 1.78
C GLU A 100 3.40 5.56 0.26
N PRO A 101 2.93 6.58 -0.48
CA PRO A 101 3.13 6.66 -1.92
C PRO A 101 4.61 6.60 -2.26
N TRP A 102 4.93 6.29 -3.52
CA TRP A 102 6.30 6.34 -4.00
C TRP A 102 6.91 7.73 -3.75
N ARG A 103 7.94 7.81 -2.89
CA ARG A 103 8.54 9.08 -2.47
C ARG A 103 9.67 9.48 -3.43
N ALA A 104 9.30 10.04 -4.57
CA ALA A 104 10.27 10.60 -5.52
C ALA A 104 9.70 11.85 -6.18
N ALA A 105 10.51 12.91 -6.32
CA ALA A 105 10.07 14.20 -6.85
C ALA A 105 9.50 14.11 -8.28
N ALA A 106 9.96 13.14 -9.07
CA ALA A 106 9.48 12.87 -10.42
C ALA A 106 8.10 12.17 -10.47
N PHE A 107 7.55 11.75 -9.32
CA PHE A 107 6.32 10.99 -9.22
C PHE A 107 5.38 11.65 -8.19
N PRO A 108 4.75 12.78 -8.54
CA PRO A 108 3.86 13.49 -7.63
C PRO A 108 2.64 12.62 -7.27
N VAL A 109 2.11 12.78 -6.06
CA VAL A 109 0.95 12.01 -5.58
C VAL A 109 -0.31 12.49 -6.30
N VAL A 110 -1.09 11.55 -6.83
CA VAL A 110 -2.40 11.80 -7.44
C VAL A 110 -3.51 11.63 -6.40
N LYS A 111 -3.58 10.47 -5.75
CA LYS A 111 -4.52 10.16 -4.66
C LYS A 111 -3.96 9.00 -3.83
N ASP A 112 -4.00 9.12 -2.51
CA ASP A 112 -3.49 8.11 -1.58
C ASP A 112 -2.08 7.59 -1.95
N LEU A 113 -1.98 6.36 -2.46
CA LEU A 113 -0.71 5.71 -2.83
C LEU A 113 -0.40 5.78 -4.34
N VAL A 114 -1.34 6.30 -5.14
CA VAL A 114 -1.17 6.50 -6.59
C VAL A 114 -0.32 7.73 -6.85
N VAL A 115 0.65 7.57 -7.75
CA VAL A 115 1.53 8.65 -8.20
C VAL A 115 1.39 8.83 -9.71
N ASP A 116 1.67 10.03 -10.18
CA ASP A 116 1.74 10.30 -11.60
C ASP A 116 3.01 9.66 -12.18
N ARG A 117 2.83 8.85 -13.23
CA ARG A 117 3.89 8.14 -13.96
C ARG A 117 3.99 8.63 -15.41
N GLY A 118 3.26 9.68 -15.76
CA GLY A 118 3.32 10.34 -17.05
C GLY A 118 4.71 10.90 -17.32
N ALA A 119 5.12 10.88 -18.59
CA ALA A 119 6.43 11.37 -19.02
C ALA A 119 6.45 12.87 -19.38
N PHE A 120 5.29 13.55 -19.32
CA PHE A 120 5.08 14.91 -19.86
C PHE A 120 4.10 15.73 -19.02
#